data_AF-A0A8S8XTI4-F1
#
_entry.id   AF-A0A8S8XTI4-F1
#
_cell.length_a   1.000
_cell.length_b   1.000
_cell.length_c   1.000
_cell.angle_alpha   90.00
_cell.angle_beta   90.00
_cell.angle_gamma   90.00
#
_symmetry.space_group_name_H-M   'P 1'
#
loop_
_entity.id
_entity.type
_entity.pdbx_description
1 polymer ?
#
loop_
_entity_poly.entity_id
_entity_poly.type
_entity_poly.pdbx_seq_one_letter_code
_entity_poly.pdbx_strand_id
1 'polypeptide(L)'
;MAVDVAYAGINFADLLQRLGLYSPRPPYPYTPGYEASGTVAALGDGVEHSSVGDHVIAVPGTGAHELICVARPIASSAFQKVWGWRPRPCR
;
A
#
# COMPACT_ATOMS: atom_id res chain seq x y z
N MET A 1 6.39 -2.16 -7.20
CA MET A 1 5.11 -2.28 -7.90
C MET A 1 4.26 -1.05 -7.58
N ALA A 2 3.35 -0.67 -8.47
CA ALA A 2 2.30 0.30 -8.19
C ALA A 2 1.01 -0.44 -7.83
N VAL A 3 0.33 0.01 -6.79
CA VAL A 3 -0.92 -0.56 -6.29
C VAL A 3 -2.01 0.50 -6.38
N ASP A 4 -3.12 0.16 -7.02
CA ASP A 4 -4.36 0.91 -6.98
C ASP A 4 -5.04 0.65 -5.64
N VAL A 5 -5.06 1.66 -4.78
CA VAL A 5 -5.45 1.57 -3.37
C VAL A 5 -6.97 1.55 -3.26
N ALA A 6 -7.52 0.44 -2.76
CA ALA A 6 -8.94 0.33 -2.44
C ALA A 6 -9.24 0.83 -1.00
N TYR A 7 -8.36 0.48 -0.07
CA TYR A 7 -8.46 0.90 1.34
C TYR A 7 -7.07 1.14 1.92
N ALA A 8 -6.96 2.15 2.79
CA ALA A 8 -5.73 2.42 3.54
C ALA A 8 -5.98 2.34 5.04
N GLY A 9 -5.01 1.78 5.76
CA GLY A 9 -5.03 1.75 7.22
C GLY A 9 -4.66 3.09 7.82
N ILE A 10 -5.25 3.41 8.96
CA ILE A 10 -4.89 4.57 9.78
C ILE A 10 -4.30 4.06 11.09
N ASN A 11 -3.08 4.48 11.37
CA ASN A 11 -2.34 4.10 12.57
C ASN A 11 -2.02 5.33 13.43
N PHE A 12 -1.77 5.09 14.72
CA PHE A 12 -1.30 6.14 15.62
C PHE A 12 0.01 6.78 15.14
N ALA A 13 0.88 6.01 14.48
CA ALA A 13 2.11 6.50 13.88
C ALA A 13 1.88 7.57 12.80
N ASP A 14 0.74 7.54 12.08
CA ASP A 14 0.41 8.58 11.09
C ASP A 14 0.20 9.94 11.77
N LEU A 15 -0.45 9.94 12.94
CA LEU A 15 -0.66 11.15 13.75
C LEU A 15 0.67 11.68 14.28
N LEU A 16 1.49 10.81 14.86
CA LEU A 16 2.79 11.21 15.41
C LEU A 16 3.72 11.73 14.31
N GLN A 17 3.73 11.13 13.12
CA GLN A 17 4.49 11.64 12.00
C GLN A 17 3.99 13.02 11.54
N ARG A 18 2.66 13.22 11.42
CA ARG A 18 2.07 14.53 11.08
C ARG A 18 2.42 15.62 12.09
N LEU A 19 2.59 15.26 13.36
CA LEU A 19 3.03 16.16 14.42
C LEU A 19 4.56 16.36 14.45
N GLY A 20 5.33 15.61 13.64
CA GLY A 20 6.78 15.64 13.66
C GLY A 20 7.43 14.91 14.85
N LEU A 21 6.66 14.08 15.57
CA LEU A 21 7.07 13.36 16.78
C LEU A 21 7.52 11.92 16.51
N TYR A 22 7.50 11.47 15.25
CA TYR A 22 7.85 10.10 14.86
C TYR A 22 8.94 10.10 13.78
N SER A 23 10.08 9.49 14.10
CA SER A 23 11.26 9.37 13.22
C SER A 23 11.54 7.90 12.91
N PRO A 24 12.00 7.55 11.70
CA PRO A 24 12.28 8.45 10.57
C PRO A 24 11.03 8.82 9.78
N ARG A 25 11.01 10.03 9.22
CA ARG A 25 9.92 10.57 8.38
C ARG A 25 10.50 11.37 7.20
N PRO A 26 9.93 11.30 5.98
CA PRO A 26 10.33 12.14 4.86
C PRO A 26 10.19 13.65 5.17
N PRO A 27 10.91 14.55 4.49
CA PRO A 27 10.68 15.99 4.58
C PRO A 27 9.26 16.36 4.19
N TYR A 28 8.72 17.46 4.74
CA TYR A 28 7.44 17.99 4.28
C TYR A 28 7.61 18.74 2.93
N PRO A 29 6.59 18.74 2.05
CA PRO A 29 5.33 17.97 2.13
C PRO A 29 5.53 16.50 1.68
N TYR A 30 4.79 15.58 2.30
CA TYR A 30 4.69 14.19 1.86
C TYR A 30 3.32 13.62 2.26
N THR A 31 2.90 12.53 1.63
CA THR A 31 1.64 11.87 1.97
C THR A 31 1.84 10.74 2.98
N PRO A 32 1.13 10.74 4.12
CA PRO A 32 1.23 9.68 5.13
C PRO A 32 0.68 8.32 4.66
N GLY A 33 0.74 7.34 5.58
CA GLY A 33 0.18 6.02 5.39
C GLY A 33 1.23 4.92 5.22
N TYR A 34 1.17 3.93 6.12
CA TYR A 34 2.08 2.80 6.13
C TYR A 34 1.54 1.57 5.40
N GLU A 35 0.22 1.46 5.25
CA GLU A 35 -0.41 0.24 4.78
C GLU A 35 -1.67 0.51 3.93
N ALA A 36 -1.83 -0.31 2.90
CA ALA A 36 -2.98 -0.28 2.01
C ALA A 36 -3.34 -1.69 1.53
N SER A 37 -4.58 -1.86 1.08
CA SER A 37 -5.03 -3.03 0.32
C SER A 37 -5.61 -2.58 -1.00
N GLY A 38 -5.40 -3.37 -2.05
CA GLY A 38 -5.76 -2.96 -3.39
C GLY A 38 -5.37 -3.97 -4.45
N THR A 39 -5.18 -3.48 -5.66
CA THR A 39 -4.87 -4.29 -6.84
C THR A 39 -3.56 -3.81 -7.47
N VAL A 40 -2.73 -4.74 -7.93
CA VAL A 40 -1.50 -4.39 -8.66
C VAL A 40 -1.86 -3.67 -9.96
N ALA A 41 -1.48 -2.40 -10.06
CA ALA A 41 -1.70 -1.55 -11.24
C ALA A 41 -0.53 -1.65 -12.23
N ALA A 42 0.70 -1.75 -11.72
CA ALA A 42 1.89 -1.92 -12.55
C ALA A 42 3.01 -2.65 -11.80
N LEU A 43 3.84 -3.36 -12.55
CA LEU A 43 5.04 -4.03 -12.05
C LEU A 43 6.27 -3.28 -12.55
N GLY A 44 7.30 -3.20 -11.71
CA GLY A 44 8.61 -2.68 -12.12
C GLY A 44 9.48 -3.81 -12.66
N ASP A 45 10.59 -3.44 -13.30
CA ASP A 45 11.56 -4.40 -13.81
C ASP A 45 12.10 -5.31 -12.68
N GLY A 46 12.22 -6.61 -12.96
CA GLY A 46 12.71 -7.61 -12.01
C GLY A 46 11.72 -8.00 -10.91
N VAL A 47 10.46 -7.55 -10.97
CA VAL A 47 9.42 -8.06 -10.08
C VAL A 47 8.92 -9.41 -10.59
N GLU A 48 9.21 -10.47 -9.84
CA GLU A 48 8.78 -11.84 -10.11
C GLU A 48 7.62 -12.24 -9.20
N HIS A 49 6.86 -13.27 -9.59
CA HIS A 49 5.79 -13.88 -8.79
C HIS A 49 4.63 -12.94 -8.38
N SER A 50 4.39 -11.89 -9.16
CA SER A 50 3.21 -11.02 -9.05
C SER A 50 2.72 -10.70 -10.46
N SER A 51 1.41 -10.51 -10.61
CA SER A 51 0.77 -10.13 -11.87
C SER A 51 -0.03 -8.85 -11.69
N VAL A 52 -0.12 -8.04 -12.75
CA VAL A 52 -1.10 -6.94 -12.80
C VAL A 52 -2.50 -7.53 -12.61
N GLY A 53 -3.31 -6.91 -11.76
CA GLY A 53 -4.63 -7.43 -11.38
C GLY A 53 -4.64 -8.26 -10.10
N ASP A 54 -3.49 -8.66 -9.55
CA ASP A 54 -3.44 -9.39 -8.28
C ASP A 54 -3.94 -8.52 -7.12
N HIS A 55 -4.69 -9.13 -6.20
CA HIS A 55 -5.09 -8.48 -4.95
C HIS A 55 -3.97 -8.61 -3.91
N VAL A 56 -3.55 -7.48 -3.35
CA VAL A 56 -2.37 -7.40 -2.49
C VAL A 56 -2.62 -6.51 -1.27
N ILE A 57 -1.84 -6.77 -0.23
CA ILE A 57 -1.58 -5.80 0.84
C ILE A 57 -0.23 -5.15 0.51
N ALA A 58 -0.20 -3.82 0.56
CA ALA A 58 0.98 -3.00 0.34
C ALA A 58 1.43 -2.37 1.66
N VAL A 59 2.73 -2.42 1.92
CA VAL A 59 3.37 -1.72 3.05
C VAL A 59 4.46 -0.78 2.49
N PRO A 60 4.10 0.39 1.92
CA PRO A 60 5.04 1.26 1.22
C PRO A 60 5.95 2.07 2.14
N GLY A 61 5.68 2.09 3.46
CA GLY A 61 6.38 2.93 4.43
C GLY A 61 5.89 4.39 4.45
N THR A 62 5.41 4.91 3.31
CA THR A 62 4.73 6.20 3.19
C THR A 62 3.87 6.21 1.92
N GLY A 63 2.94 7.16 1.78
CA GLY A 63 2.13 7.30 0.55
C GLY A 63 0.98 6.30 0.41
N ALA A 64 0.62 5.56 1.46
CA ALA A 64 -0.54 4.66 1.39
C ALA A 64 -1.89 5.40 1.41
N HIS A 65 -1.92 6.69 1.81
CA HIS A 65 -3.14 7.54 1.81
C HIS A 65 -3.39 8.23 0.46
N GLU A 66 -2.83 7.70 -0.63
CA GLU A 66 -3.04 8.16 -2.01
C GLU A 66 -3.82 7.11 -2.82
N LEU A 67 -4.28 7.49 -4.01
CA LEU A 67 -4.93 6.56 -4.94
C LEU A 67 -3.99 5.49 -5.47
N ILE A 68 -2.73 5.84 -5.75
CA ILE A 68 -1.70 4.91 -6.19
C ILE A 68 -0.55 4.97 -5.21
N CYS A 69 -0.16 3.83 -4.65
CA CYS A 69 1.04 3.74 -3.81
C CYS A 69 2.09 2.82 -4.43
N VAL A 70 3.38 3.09 -4.15
CA VAL A 70 4.49 2.28 -4.64
C VAL A 70 5.06 1.49 -3.48
N ALA A 71 4.99 0.15 -3.60
CA ALA A 71 5.50 -0.75 -2.58
C ALA A 71 6.47 -1.77 -3.17
N ARG A 72 7.36 -2.29 -2.32
CA ARG A 72 8.13 -3.49 -2.65
C ARG A 72 7.18 -4.69 -2.71
N PRO A 73 7.37 -5.60 -3.68
CA PRO A 73 6.73 -6.89 -3.64
C PRO A 73 7.12 -7.63 -2.37
N ILE A 74 6.11 -7.89 -1.55
CA ILE A 74 6.15 -8.89 -0.50
C ILE A 74 5.55 -10.13 -1.16
N ALA A 75 6.15 -11.30 -0.99
CA ALA A 75 5.65 -12.54 -1.59
C ALA A 75 4.23 -12.85 -1.05
N SER A 76 3.19 -12.28 -1.66
CA SER A 76 1.82 -12.33 -1.14
C SER A 76 0.84 -12.83 -2.18
N SER A 77 1.03 -14.06 -2.64
CA SER A 77 -0.10 -14.85 -3.17
C SER A 77 -1.05 -15.32 -2.05
N ALA A 78 -0.77 -14.96 -0.79
CA ALA A 78 -1.43 -15.53 0.39
C ALA A 78 -2.70 -14.77 0.83
N PHE A 79 -2.85 -13.46 0.57
CA PHE A 79 -3.98 -12.71 1.15
C PHE A 79 -5.34 -13.13 0.55
N GLN A 80 -5.42 -13.23 -0.77
CA GLN A 80 -6.65 -13.62 -1.47
C GLN A 80 -7.04 -15.07 -1.17
N LYS A 81 -6.06 -15.97 -0.98
CA LYS A 81 -6.29 -17.39 -0.66
C LYS A 81 -6.79 -17.62 0.76
N VAL A 82 -6.40 -16.79 1.72
CA VAL A 82 -6.74 -16.98 3.14
C VAL A 82 -8.06 -16.30 3.52
N TRP A 83 -8.34 -15.10 2.99
CA TRP A 83 -9.46 -14.28 3.49
C TRP A 83 -10.64 -14.13 2.54
N GLY A 84 -10.56 -14.67 1.31
CA GLY A 84 -11.66 -14.60 0.34
C GLY A 84 -12.07 -13.17 -0.06
N TRP A 85 -11.21 -12.20 0.21
CA TRP A 85 -11.47 -10.79 -0.02
C TRP A 85 -11.60 -10.51 -1.52
N ARG A 86 -12.65 -9.77 -1.88
CA ARG A 86 -12.90 -9.24 -3.22
C ARG A 86 -13.07 -7.72 -3.11
N PRO A 87 -12.29 -6.90 -3.82
CA PRO A 87 -12.55 -5.48 -3.84
C PRO A 87 -13.94 -5.26 -4.42
N ARG A 88 -14.78 -4.50 -3.72
CA ARG A 88 -15.98 -3.94 -4.33
C ARG A 88 -15.53 -2.75 -5.18
N PRO A 89 -16.04 -2.57 -6.41
CA PRO A 89 -15.76 -1.36 -7.14
C PRO A 89 -16.27 -0.17 -6.32
N CYS A 90 -15.36 0.73 -5.96
CA CYS A 90 -15.73 2.04 -5.44
C CYS A 90 -16.42 2.78 -6.60
N ARG A 91 -17.73 3.04 -6.44
CA ARG A 91 -18.47 3.96 -7.29
C ARG A 91 -18.09 5.39 -6.99
#